data_AF-A0A2S9ACU6-F1
#
_entry.id   AF-A0A2S9ACU6-F1
#
_cell.length_a   1.000
_cell.length_b   1.000
_cell.length_c   1.000
_cell.angle_alpha   90.00
_cell.angle_beta   90.00
_cell.angle_gamma   90.00
#
_symmetry.space_group_name_H-M   'P 1'
#
loop_
_entity.id
_entity.type
_entity.pdbx_description
1 polymer ?
#
loop_
_entity_poly.entity_id
_entity_poly.type
_entity_poly.pdbx_seq_one_letter_code
_entity_poly.pdbx_strand_id
1 'polypeptide(L)'
;MAFTGAELVRGAVSAWVMFMTTLLLSTTITAAAYSSFPGWGSPGTLLPSVLIVDAAVLIIGGIVSALVTVLGTLLAHMLGSLLRHEASLRVHVAIFTAFGVGVGKTYILVLLLMQIPQSVGVFGAPLAFPAVLVALAVPLGWWYTAWRALLEDSRTRSQAARVQSIQDAVAEVRP
;
A
#
# COMPACT_ATOMS: atom_id res chain seq x y z
N MET A 1 -1.03 17.54 -12.82
CA MET A 1 0.08 17.28 -11.88
C MET A 1 0.97 16.26 -12.53
N ALA A 2 2.26 16.57 -12.70
CA ALA A 2 3.22 15.54 -13.09
C ALA A 2 3.74 14.94 -11.78
N PHE A 3 3.28 13.74 -11.43
CA PHE A 3 3.91 12.99 -10.34
C PHE A 3 5.40 12.85 -10.67
N THR A 4 6.26 13.42 -9.84
CA THR A 4 7.70 13.26 -10.05
C THR A 4 8.06 11.80 -9.79
N GLY A 5 9.08 11.26 -10.46
CA GLY A 5 9.52 9.88 -10.23
C GLY A 5 9.86 9.63 -8.75
N ALA A 6 10.36 10.65 -8.05
CA ALA A 6 10.62 10.60 -6.61
C ALA A 6 9.35 10.45 -5.77
N GLU A 7 8.27 11.16 -6.09
CA GLU A 7 6.98 11.01 -5.41
C GLU A 7 6.39 9.61 -5.62
N LEU A 8 6.52 9.09 -6.84
CA LEU A 8 6.05 7.74 -7.17
C LEU A 8 6.79 6.68 -6.33
N VAL A 9 8.12 6.78 -6.24
CA VAL A 9 8.94 5.86 -5.43
C VAL A 9 8.58 5.98 -3.94
N ARG A 10 8.40 7.20 -3.43
CA ARG A 10 7.99 7.41 -2.03
C ARG A 10 6.61 6.81 -1.75
N GLY A 11 5.67 6.96 -2.69
CA GLY A 11 4.35 6.34 -2.60
C GLY A 11 4.42 4.82 -2.60
N ALA A 12 5.20 4.25 -3.53
CA ALA A 12 5.40 2.81 -3.63
C ALA A 12 6.03 2.22 -2.36
N VAL A 13 7.09 2.84 -1.83
CA VAL A 13 7.74 2.43 -0.58
C VAL A 13 6.76 2.55 0.60
N SER A 14 6.00 3.64 0.70
CA SER A 14 5.01 3.80 1.77
C SER A 14 3.92 2.73 1.71
N ALA A 15 3.40 2.43 0.52
CA ALA A 15 2.40 1.39 0.31
C ALA A 15 2.96 0.00 0.65
N TRP A 16 4.21 -0.28 0.26
CA TRP A 16 4.89 -1.53 0.58
C TRP A 16 5.12 -1.70 2.08
N VAL A 17 5.59 -0.66 2.78
CA VAL A 17 5.76 -0.69 4.24
C VAL A 17 4.43 -0.94 4.94
N MET A 18 3.36 -0.22 4.55
CA MET A 18 2.02 -0.46 5.11
C MET A 18 1.55 -1.89 4.85
N PHE A 19 1.72 -2.39 3.62
CA PHE A 19 1.41 -3.78 3.29
C PHE A 19 2.16 -4.76 4.20
N MET A 20 3.48 -4.59 4.38
CA MET A 20 4.29 -5.47 5.22
C MET A 20 3.87 -5.41 6.69
N THR A 21 3.61 -4.22 7.23
CA THR A 21 3.13 -4.04 8.61
C THR A 21 1.78 -4.73 8.80
N THR A 22 0.85 -4.53 7.86
CA THR A 22 -0.48 -5.13 7.91
C THR A 22 -0.43 -6.65 7.74
N LEU A 23 0.45 -7.15 6.86
CA LEU A 23 0.68 -8.58 6.66
C LEU A 23 1.19 -9.22 7.95
N LEU A 24 2.25 -8.67 8.55
CA LEU A 24 2.80 -9.16 9.82
C LEU A 24 1.77 -9.13 10.93
N LEU A 25 1.07 -8.01 11.12
CA LEU A 25 0.05 -7.90 12.15
C LEU A 25 -1.04 -8.96 11.96
N SER A 26 -1.47 -9.18 10.72
CA SER A 26 -2.46 -10.19 10.41
C SER A 26 -1.96 -11.61 10.65
N THR A 27 -0.70 -11.93 10.30
CA THR A 27 -0.14 -13.27 10.55
C THR A 27 0.05 -13.51 12.03
N THR A 28 0.55 -12.53 12.79
CA THR A 28 0.69 -12.63 14.25
C THR A 28 -0.68 -12.83 14.92
N ILE A 29 -1.70 -12.04 14.56
CA ILE A 29 -3.07 -12.19 15.12
C ILE A 29 -3.64 -13.57 14.78
N THR A 30 -3.46 -14.01 13.53
CA THR A 30 -3.96 -15.31 13.07
C THR A 30 -3.28 -16.44 13.84
N ALA A 31 -1.96 -16.40 13.98
CA ALA A 31 -1.20 -17.38 14.73
C ALA A 31 -1.58 -17.41 16.23
N ALA A 32 -1.79 -16.23 16.84
CA ALA A 32 -2.28 -16.11 18.20
C ALA A 32 -3.70 -16.69 18.36
N ALA A 33 -4.60 -16.45 17.40
CA ALA A 33 -5.94 -17.05 17.42
C ALA A 33 -5.87 -18.58 17.34
N TYR A 34 -5.02 -19.13 16.46
CA TYR A 34 -4.85 -20.58 16.31
C TYR A 34 -4.23 -21.25 17.53
N SER A 35 -3.43 -20.51 18.30
CA SER A 35 -2.83 -21.04 19.52
C SER A 35 -3.84 -21.49 20.59
N SER A 36 -5.08 -21.02 20.45
CA SER A 36 -6.19 -21.38 21.35
C SER A 36 -6.84 -22.72 21.00
N PHE A 37 -6.50 -23.34 19.86
CA PHE A 37 -7.13 -24.56 19.38
C PHE A 37 -6.37 -25.82 19.84
N PRO A 38 -7.07 -26.88 20.29
CA PRO A 38 -6.44 -28.16 20.64
C PRO A 38 -5.64 -28.74 19.46
N GLY A 39 -4.39 -29.14 19.72
CA GLY A 39 -3.51 -29.77 18.73
C GLY A 39 -2.48 -28.86 18.05
N TRP A 40 -2.49 -27.55 18.33
CA TRP A 40 -1.60 -26.55 17.72
C TRP A 40 -0.28 -26.28 18.45
N GLY A 41 -0.02 -27.01 19.54
CA GLY A 41 1.21 -26.91 20.33
C GLY A 41 0.93 -26.67 21.81
N SER A 42 1.97 -26.79 22.65
CA SER A 42 1.87 -26.38 24.05
C SER A 42 2.10 -24.87 24.16
N PRO A 43 1.55 -24.18 25.18
CA PRO A 43 1.75 -22.74 25.36
C PRO A 43 3.22 -22.29 25.33
N GLY A 44 4.15 -23.16 25.75
CA GLY A 44 5.59 -22.88 25.75
C GLY A 44 6.27 -22.90 24.38
N THR A 45 5.67 -23.55 23.37
CA THR A 45 6.22 -23.61 22.00
C THR A 45 5.61 -22.57 21.06
N LEU A 46 4.55 -21.88 21.48
CA LEU A 46 3.81 -20.93 20.64
C LEU A 46 4.69 -19.76 20.18
N LEU A 47 5.35 -19.07 21.09
CA LEU A 47 6.11 -17.87 20.76
C LEU A 47 7.24 -18.17 19.75
N PRO A 48 8.09 -19.21 19.94
CA PRO A 48 9.07 -19.59 18.91
C PRO A 48 8.44 -19.92 17.56
N SER A 49 7.32 -20.65 17.52
CA SER A 49 6.65 -21.01 16.27
C SER A 49 6.09 -19.79 15.53
N VAL A 50 5.46 -18.85 16.24
CA VAL A 50 4.96 -17.60 15.64
C VAL A 50 6.12 -16.79 15.05
N LEU A 51 7.22 -16.65 15.78
CA LEU A 51 8.40 -15.91 15.30
C LEU A 51 9.03 -16.55 14.06
N ILE A 52 9.08 -17.88 13.98
CA ILE A 52 9.59 -18.59 12.79
C ILE A 52 8.67 -18.36 11.59
N VAL A 53 7.36 -18.45 11.78
CA VAL A 53 6.37 -18.20 10.71
C VAL A 53 6.43 -16.75 10.24
N ASP A 54 6.43 -15.79 11.17
CA ASP A 54 6.50 -14.36 10.85
C ASP A 54 7.84 -14.02 10.17
N ALA A 55 8.95 -14.63 10.58
CA ALA A 55 10.25 -14.48 9.89
C ALA A 55 10.20 -15.04 8.46
N ALA A 56 9.62 -16.22 8.25
CA ALA A 56 9.47 -16.80 6.92
C ALA A 56 8.56 -15.94 6.02
N VAL A 57 7.45 -15.44 6.57
CA VAL A 57 6.54 -14.51 5.89
C VAL A 57 7.24 -13.19 5.56
N LEU A 58 8.05 -12.65 6.48
CA LEU A 58 8.80 -11.42 6.26
C LEU A 58 9.80 -11.58 5.11
N ILE A 59 10.54 -12.70 5.06
CA ILE A 59 11.54 -12.94 4.04
C ILE A 59 10.86 -13.21 2.69
N ILE A 60 10.01 -14.23 2.62
CA ILE A 60 9.39 -14.67 1.36
C ILE A 60 8.37 -13.63 0.90
N GLY A 61 7.45 -13.24 1.78
CA GLY A 61 6.45 -12.22 1.51
C GLY A 61 7.07 -10.85 1.23
N GLY A 62 8.16 -10.49 1.92
CA GLY A 62 8.91 -9.26 1.66
C GLY A 62 9.54 -9.23 0.28
N ILE A 63 10.24 -10.31 -0.13
CA ILE A 63 10.86 -10.41 -1.47
C ILE A 63 9.78 -10.36 -2.56
N VAL A 64 8.73 -11.20 -2.44
CA VAL A 64 7.66 -11.28 -3.43
C VAL A 64 6.91 -9.95 -3.53
N SER A 65 6.55 -9.34 -2.40
CA SER A 65 5.84 -8.05 -2.40
C SER A 65 6.71 -6.90 -2.88
N ALA A 66 8.03 -6.92 -2.65
CA ALA A 66 8.95 -5.95 -3.21
C ALA A 66 8.98 -6.04 -4.75
N LEU A 67 9.06 -7.25 -5.30
CA LEU A 67 8.99 -7.47 -6.76
C LEU A 67 7.66 -6.99 -7.34
N VAL A 68 6.54 -7.35 -6.70
CA VAL A 68 5.20 -6.87 -7.11
C VAL A 68 5.10 -5.36 -7.01
N THR A 69 5.69 -4.74 -5.98
CA THR A 69 5.74 -3.29 -5.82
C THR A 69 6.53 -2.64 -6.95
N VAL A 70 7.69 -3.18 -7.31
CA VAL A 70 8.49 -2.66 -8.44
C VAL A 70 7.69 -2.72 -9.74
N LEU A 71 7.10 -3.88 -10.06
CA LEU A 71 6.28 -4.04 -11.27
C LEU A 71 5.03 -3.14 -11.26
N GLY A 72 4.36 -3.06 -10.12
CA GLY A 72 3.20 -2.19 -9.93
C GLY A 72 3.55 -0.72 -10.04
N THR A 73 4.74 -0.31 -9.59
CA THR A 73 5.25 1.06 -9.71
C THR A 73 5.50 1.42 -11.17
N LEU A 74 6.09 0.52 -11.96
CA LEU A 74 6.26 0.72 -13.40
C LEU A 74 4.91 0.93 -14.10
N LEU A 75 3.93 0.10 -13.77
CA LEU A 75 2.58 0.21 -14.34
C LEU A 75 1.87 1.50 -13.88
N ALA A 76 2.01 1.87 -12.60
CA ALA A 76 1.49 3.12 -12.06
C ALA A 76 2.15 4.34 -12.71
N HIS A 77 3.44 4.26 -13.05
CA HIS A 77 4.13 5.30 -13.80
C HIS A 77 3.52 5.48 -15.19
N MET A 78 3.30 4.37 -15.91
CA MET A 78 2.64 4.40 -17.23
C MET A 78 1.23 5.00 -17.13
N LEU A 79 0.42 4.57 -16.15
CA LEU A 79 -0.92 5.11 -15.92
C LEU A 79 -0.88 6.60 -15.56
N GLY A 80 0.01 7.01 -14.66
CA GLY A 80 0.21 8.41 -14.30
C GLY A 80 0.63 9.27 -15.49
N SER A 81 1.45 8.71 -16.39
CA SER A 81 1.85 9.40 -17.62
C SER A 81 0.68 9.57 -18.61
N LEU A 82 -0.28 8.65 -18.63
CA LEU A 82 -1.49 8.77 -19.45
C LEU A 82 -2.48 9.77 -18.84
N LEU A 83 -2.59 9.80 -17.51
CA LEU A 83 -3.51 10.65 -16.75
C LEU A 83 -2.99 12.07 -16.50
N ARG A 84 -1.80 12.42 -17.00
CA ARG A 84 -1.18 13.74 -16.77
C ARG A 84 -2.06 14.95 -17.16
N HIS A 85 -3.01 14.76 -18.08
CA HIS A 85 -3.95 15.79 -18.54
C HIS A 85 -5.26 15.82 -17.73
N GLU A 86 -5.54 14.79 -16.92
CA GLU A 86 -6.76 14.71 -16.14
C GLU A 86 -6.63 15.51 -14.85
N ALA A 87 -7.43 16.57 -14.68
CA ALA A 87 -7.44 17.38 -13.47
C ALA A 87 -8.26 16.76 -12.33
N SER A 88 -9.04 15.71 -12.62
CA SER A 88 -9.99 15.13 -11.66
C SER A 88 -9.31 14.16 -10.71
N LEU A 89 -9.30 14.51 -9.41
CA LEU A 89 -8.87 13.62 -8.32
C LEU A 89 -9.70 12.32 -8.29
N ARG A 90 -10.99 12.41 -8.61
CA ARG A 90 -11.90 11.24 -8.60
C ARG A 90 -11.46 10.17 -9.59
N VAL A 91 -10.99 10.57 -10.77
CA VAL A 91 -10.52 9.64 -11.81
C VAL A 91 -9.26 8.91 -11.34
N HIS A 92 -8.32 9.62 -10.73
CA HIS A 92 -7.12 9.01 -10.16
C HIS A 92 -7.46 7.98 -9.09
N VAL A 93 -8.32 8.35 -8.13
CA VAL A 93 -8.76 7.46 -7.04
C VAL A 93 -9.47 6.22 -7.60
N ALA A 94 -10.36 6.39 -8.58
CA ALA A 94 -11.06 5.27 -9.22
C ALA A 94 -10.09 4.31 -9.92
N ILE A 95 -9.12 4.83 -10.67
CA ILE A 95 -8.12 4.01 -11.39
C ILE A 95 -7.20 3.28 -10.41
N PHE A 96 -6.70 3.96 -9.37
CA PHE A 96 -5.87 3.31 -8.35
C PHE A 96 -6.64 2.28 -7.52
N THR A 97 -7.93 2.51 -7.29
CA THR A 97 -8.82 1.54 -6.63
C THR A 97 -9.03 0.32 -7.53
N ALA A 98 -9.34 0.52 -8.81
CA ALA A 98 -9.49 -0.57 -9.78
C ALA A 98 -8.19 -1.38 -9.91
N PHE A 99 -7.03 -0.72 -9.90
CA PHE A 99 -5.74 -1.37 -9.86
C PHE A 99 -5.55 -2.22 -8.60
N GLY A 100 -5.86 -1.68 -7.42
CA GLY A 100 -5.80 -2.41 -6.14
C GLY A 100 -6.72 -3.64 -6.13
N VAL A 101 -7.95 -3.51 -6.65
CA VAL A 101 -8.89 -4.64 -6.81
C VAL A 101 -8.31 -5.70 -7.75
N GLY A 102 -7.67 -5.29 -8.85
CA GLY A 102 -6.99 -6.20 -9.77
C GLY A 102 -5.89 -7.02 -9.08
N VAL A 103 -5.03 -6.35 -8.30
CA VAL A 103 -3.98 -7.02 -7.50
C VAL A 103 -4.57 -8.00 -6.49
N GLY A 104 -5.62 -7.58 -5.76
CA GLY A 104 -6.31 -8.44 -4.81
C GLY A 104 -6.93 -9.69 -5.46
N LYS A 105 -7.56 -9.55 -6.63
CA LYS A 105 -8.09 -10.69 -7.39
C LYS A 105 -7.00 -11.64 -7.87
N THR A 106 -5.88 -11.10 -8.36
CA THR A 106 -4.73 -11.92 -8.79
C THR A 106 -4.17 -12.72 -7.61
N TYR A 107 -4.07 -12.11 -6.43
CA TYR A 107 -3.65 -12.83 -5.22
C TYR A 107 -4.59 -14.00 -4.88
N ILE A 108 -5.90 -13.76 -4.87
CA ILE A 108 -6.90 -14.81 -4.63
C ILE A 108 -6.78 -15.92 -5.68
N LEU A 109 -6.62 -15.57 -6.96
CA LEU A 109 -6.45 -16.52 -8.04
C LEU A 109 -5.21 -17.40 -7.86
N VAL A 110 -4.07 -16.81 -7.47
CA VAL A 110 -2.83 -17.57 -7.20
C VAL A 110 -3.05 -18.58 -6.06
N LEU A 111 -3.72 -18.17 -4.98
CA LEU A 111 -4.05 -19.09 -3.88
C LEU A 111 -4.93 -20.26 -4.34
N LEU A 112 -5.92 -19.98 -5.20
CA LEU A 112 -6.78 -21.02 -5.77
C LEU A 112 -5.99 -21.99 -6.68
N LEU A 113 -5.07 -21.47 -7.49
CA LEU A 113 -4.26 -22.27 -8.41
C LEU A 113 -3.22 -23.14 -7.70
N MET A 114 -2.72 -22.71 -6.54
CA MET A 114 -1.80 -23.52 -5.74
C MET A 114 -2.46 -24.76 -5.11
N GLN A 115 -3.77 -24.97 -5.30
CA GLN A 115 -4.56 -26.09 -4.77
C GLN A 115 -4.30 -26.35 -3.29
N ILE A 116 -4.03 -25.28 -2.53
CA ILE A 116 -3.81 -25.39 -1.10
C ILE A 116 -5.10 -25.95 -0.49
N PRO A 117 -5.05 -27.13 0.18
CA PRO A 117 -6.27 -27.80 0.59
C PRO A 117 -7.06 -26.88 1.52
N GLN A 118 -8.28 -26.53 1.11
CA GLN A 118 -9.22 -25.70 1.88
C GLN A 118 -9.57 -26.34 3.24
N SER A 119 -9.32 -27.66 3.37
CA SER A 119 -9.51 -28.47 4.57
C SER A 119 -8.39 -28.33 5.61
N VAL A 120 -7.23 -27.77 5.26
CA VAL A 120 -6.27 -27.34 6.28
C VAL A 120 -6.87 -26.06 6.85
N GLY A 121 -7.61 -26.15 7.96
CA GLY A 121 -8.48 -25.09 8.50
C GLY A 121 -7.84 -23.70 8.65
N VAL A 122 -6.51 -23.65 8.60
CA VAL A 122 -5.66 -22.46 8.42
C VAL A 122 -6.07 -21.57 7.25
N PHE A 123 -6.54 -22.14 6.15
CA PHE A 123 -6.86 -21.42 4.90
C PHE A 123 -8.33 -21.02 4.75
N GLY A 124 -9.17 -21.20 5.78
CA GLY A 124 -10.58 -20.79 5.79
C GLY A 124 -10.80 -19.29 6.05
N ALA A 125 -11.95 -18.92 6.65
CA ALA A 125 -12.35 -17.54 6.99
C ALA A 125 -11.25 -16.65 7.61
N PRO A 126 -10.28 -17.16 8.40
CA PRO A 126 -9.19 -16.35 8.95
C PRO A 126 -8.23 -15.73 7.92
N LEU A 127 -8.16 -16.25 6.68
CA LEU A 127 -7.38 -15.62 5.60
C LEU A 127 -8.13 -14.53 4.84
N ALA A 128 -9.47 -14.50 4.93
CA ALA A 128 -10.24 -13.40 4.36
C ALA A 128 -9.84 -12.06 5.01
N PHE A 129 -9.47 -12.09 6.30
CA PHE A 129 -9.05 -10.90 7.03
C PHE A 129 -7.73 -10.28 6.50
N PRO A 130 -6.60 -11.00 6.38
CA PRO A 130 -5.40 -10.48 5.73
C PRO A 130 -5.67 -10.07 4.28
N ALA A 131 -6.48 -10.84 3.52
CA ALA A 131 -6.81 -10.47 2.15
C ALA A 131 -7.55 -9.13 2.06
N VAL A 132 -8.51 -8.88 2.96
CA VAL A 132 -9.23 -7.60 3.05
C VAL A 132 -8.30 -6.49 3.49
N LEU A 133 -7.47 -6.72 4.52
CA LEU A 133 -6.54 -5.72 5.01
C LEU A 133 -5.49 -5.34 3.95
N VAL A 134 -4.97 -6.31 3.22
CA VAL A 134 -4.07 -6.10 2.06
C VAL A 134 -4.79 -5.34 0.96
N ALA A 135 -6.04 -5.70 0.63
CA ALA A 135 -6.84 -5.04 -0.38
C ALA A 135 -7.13 -3.57 -0.03
N LEU A 136 -7.18 -3.22 1.25
CA LEU A 136 -7.36 -1.85 1.73
C LEU A 136 -6.03 -1.08 1.87
N ALA A 137 -4.92 -1.76 2.19
CA ALA A 137 -3.61 -1.13 2.36
C ALA A 137 -3.13 -0.42 1.08
N VAL A 138 -3.39 -1.03 -0.08
CA VAL A 138 -3.01 -0.46 -1.39
C VAL A 138 -3.74 0.87 -1.66
N PRO A 139 -5.08 0.93 -1.74
CA PRO A 139 -5.79 2.20 -1.98
C PRO A 139 -5.55 3.23 -0.87
N LEU A 140 -5.42 2.82 0.40
CA LEU A 140 -5.07 3.73 1.48
C LEU A 140 -3.69 4.36 1.31
N GLY A 141 -2.68 3.58 0.90
CA GLY A 141 -1.34 4.09 0.68
C GLY A 141 -1.24 5.06 -0.49
N TRP A 142 -1.95 4.76 -1.57
CA TRP A 142 -2.06 5.66 -2.71
C TRP A 142 -2.86 6.92 -2.38
N TRP A 143 -3.97 6.79 -1.63
CA TRP A 143 -4.77 7.92 -1.16
C TRP A 143 -3.95 8.86 -0.29
N TYR A 144 -3.22 8.33 0.69
CA TYR A 144 -2.37 9.11 1.58
C TYR A 144 -1.28 9.85 0.82
N THR A 145 -0.61 9.18 -0.13
CA THR A 145 0.44 9.78 -0.96
C THR A 145 -0.13 10.89 -1.85
N ALA A 146 -1.24 10.63 -2.54
CA ALA A 146 -1.90 11.61 -3.38
C ALA A 146 -2.34 12.83 -2.56
N TRP A 147 -2.95 12.62 -1.40
CA TRP A 147 -3.36 13.70 -0.51
C TRP A 147 -2.19 14.56 -0.04
N ARG A 148 -1.05 13.96 0.34
CA ARG A 148 0.15 14.73 0.70
C ARG A 148 0.69 15.55 -0.46
N ALA A 149 0.76 14.99 -1.67
CA ALA A 149 1.20 15.71 -2.86
C ALA A 149 0.30 16.92 -3.15
N LEU A 150 -1.03 16.76 -3.03
CA LEU A 150 -1.99 17.87 -3.17
C LEU A 150 -1.75 18.99 -2.14
N LEU A 151 -1.48 18.61 -0.89
CA LEU A 151 -1.19 19.56 0.17
C LEU A 151 0.12 20.32 -0.08
N GLU A 152 1.17 19.63 -0.52
CA GLU A 152 2.46 20.26 -0.85
C GLU A 152 2.35 21.21 -2.05
N ASP A 153 1.62 20.83 -3.09
CA ASP A 153 1.32 21.71 -4.24
C ASP A 153 0.56 22.98 -3.83
N SER A 154 -0.44 22.84 -2.95
CA SER A 154 -1.21 23.98 -2.47
C SER A 154 -0.36 24.98 -1.68
N ARG A 155 0.61 24.48 -0.89
CA ARG A 155 1.55 25.30 -0.11
C ARG A 155 2.52 26.04 -1.02
N THR A 156 3.08 25.35 -2.01
CA THR A 156 4.00 25.94 -2.99
C THR A 156 3.33 27.06 -3.78
N ARG A 157 2.08 26.84 -4.25
CA ARG A 157 1.30 27.90 -4.93
C ARG A 157 1.01 29.09 -4.03
N SER A 158 0.64 28.84 -2.78
CA SER A 158 0.36 29.91 -1.80
C SER A 158 1.61 30.73 -1.50
N GLN A 159 2.77 30.07 -1.38
CA GLN A 159 4.04 30.74 -1.18
C GLN A 159 4.46 31.56 -2.40
N ALA A 160 4.31 31.03 -3.62
CA ALA A 160 4.59 31.75 -4.86
C ALA A 160 3.70 33.00 -5.00
N ALA A 161 2.40 32.87 -4.74
CA ALA A 161 1.47 34.00 -4.75
C ALA A 161 1.85 35.07 -3.72
N ARG A 162 2.28 34.66 -2.52
CA ARG A 162 2.76 35.59 -1.48
C ARG A 162 4.03 36.32 -1.91
N VAL A 163 5.02 35.60 -2.48
CA VAL A 163 6.26 36.22 -2.98
C VAL A 163 5.95 37.22 -4.09
N GLN A 164 5.08 36.87 -5.03
CA GLN A 164 4.64 37.77 -6.10
C GLN A 164 3.99 39.03 -5.51
N SER A 165 3.06 38.89 -4.56
CA SER A 165 2.40 40.04 -3.93
C SER A 165 3.36 40.99 -3.22
N ILE A 166 4.44 40.47 -2.62
CA ILE A 166 5.48 41.28 -1.99
C ILE A 166 6.32 42.01 -3.05
N GLN A 167 6.65 41.31 -4.15
CA GLN A 167 7.40 41.92 -5.26
C GLN A 167 6.62 43.05 -5.92
N ASP A 168 5.31 42.85 -6.13
CA ASP A 168 4.41 43.86 -6.69
C ASP A 168 4.33 45.10 -5.77
N ALA A 169 4.15 44.88 -4.45
CA ALA A 169 4.14 45.96 -3.47
C ALA A 169 5.48 46.74 -3.39
N VAL A 170 6.61 46.06 -3.57
CA VAL A 170 7.94 46.72 -3.59
C VAL A 170 8.13 47.52 -4.89
N ALA A 171 7.60 47.04 -6.02
CA ALA A 171 7.66 47.75 -7.30
C ALA A 171 6.83 49.05 -7.27
N GLU A 172 5.67 49.05 -6.60
CA GLU A 172 4.84 50.25 -6.42
C GLU A 172 5.51 51.34 -5.56
N VAL A 173 6.41 50.95 -4.64
CA VAL A 173 7.08 51.88 -3.71
C VAL A 173 8.38 52.46 -4.29
N ARG A 174 8.95 51.89 -5.36
CA ARG A 174 10.16 52.43 -6.01
C ARG A 174 9.75 53.49 -7.06
N PRO A 175 9.95 54.80 -6.78
CA PRO A 175 9.69 55.87 -7.75
C PRO A 175 10.68 55.88 -8.91
#